data_AF-R7IW56-F1
#
_entry.id   AF-R7IW56-F1
#
_cell.length_a   1.000
_cell.length_b   1.000
_cell.length_c   1.000
_cell.angle_alpha   90.00
_cell.angle_beta   90.00
_cell.angle_gamma   90.00
#
_symmetry.space_group_name_H-M   'P 1'
#
loop_
_entity.id
_entity.type
_entity.pdbx_description
1 polymer ?
#
loop_
_entity_poly.entity_id
_entity_poly.type
_entity_poly.pdbx_seq_one_letter_code
_entity_poly.pdbx_strand_id
1 'polypeptide(L)'
;MAATQVNPTRMELTRLKKKLKTAVRGHKLLKDKRDELMRQYLDLVRENMALRLKVEEGIKNANRNFVIAKAGMSEQTLHTALMAPKQEVYLECGRKNVMSVDIPVFQYKTRTADANDIYSYGFAFTSNDLDDAVKSLADILPEMLKLSETEKACQLMAAEIEKTRRRVNALEHVVIPQTEQNIRYITMKLDENERSTQIRLMKVKDMMLEEVREKSKQQG
;
A
#
# COMPACT_ATOMS: atom_id res chain seq x y z
N MET A 1 -20.97 7.61 -20.53
CA MET A 1 -20.96 6.94 -19.21
C MET A 1 -22.40 6.66 -18.82
N ALA A 2 -22.76 5.39 -18.61
CA ALA A 2 -24.13 5.01 -18.30
C ALA A 2 -24.58 5.71 -17.02
N ALA A 3 -25.56 6.62 -17.14
CA ALA A 3 -26.23 7.19 -15.99
C ALA A 3 -26.78 6.02 -15.18
N THR A 4 -26.23 5.80 -13.98
CA THR A 4 -26.71 4.77 -13.06
C THR A 4 -28.18 5.09 -12.84
N GLN A 5 -29.09 4.30 -13.40
CA GLN A 5 -30.54 4.49 -13.23
C GLN A 5 -30.84 4.31 -11.75
N VAL A 6 -30.91 5.41 -11.01
CA VAL A 6 -31.37 5.40 -9.62
C VAL A 6 -32.85 5.69 -9.63
N ASN A 7 -33.64 4.76 -9.08
CA ASN A 7 -35.08 4.95 -8.95
C ASN A 7 -35.36 6.12 -7.99
N PRO A 8 -36.13 7.14 -8.41
CA PRO A 8 -36.38 8.33 -7.60
C PRO A 8 -37.39 8.02 -6.50
N THR A 9 -36.91 7.48 -5.39
CA THR A 9 -37.70 7.19 -4.19
C THR A 9 -37.10 7.87 -2.96
N ARG A 10 -37.94 8.22 -1.97
CA ARG A 10 -37.49 8.82 -0.70
C ARG A 10 -36.50 7.90 0.06
N MET A 11 -36.68 6.59 -0.06
CA MET A 11 -35.78 5.59 0.54
C MET A 11 -34.39 5.64 -0.11
N GLU A 12 -34.31 5.70 -1.43
CA GLU A 12 -33.05 5.84 -2.17
C GLU A 12 -32.34 7.17 -1.86
N LEU A 13 -33.08 8.27 -1.75
CA LEU A 13 -32.52 9.56 -1.35
C LEU A 13 -31.84 9.49 0.03
N THR A 14 -32.48 8.82 1.00
CA THR A 14 -31.91 8.62 2.33
C THR A 14 -30.65 7.75 2.29
N ARG A 15 -30.66 6.70 1.46
CA ARG A 15 -29.50 5.82 1.24
C ARG A 15 -28.31 6.58 0.65
N LEU A 16 -28.54 7.40 -0.39
CA LEU A 16 -27.49 8.19 -1.02
C LEU A 16 -26.94 9.28 -0.09
N LYS A 17 -27.79 9.96 0.69
CA LYS A 17 -27.33 10.93 1.71
C LYS A 17 -26.43 10.28 2.76
N LYS A 18 -26.79 9.08 3.24
CA LYS A 18 -25.94 8.29 4.15
C LYS A 18 -24.61 7.91 3.46
N LYS A 19 -24.66 7.43 2.21
CA LYS A 19 -23.48 7.09 1.41
C LYS A 19 -22.53 8.28 1.22
N LEU A 20 -23.07 9.47 0.92
CA LEU A 20 -22.28 10.71 0.78
C LEU A 20 -21.55 11.04 2.07
N LYS A 21 -22.26 11.02 3.22
CA LYS A 21 -21.65 11.29 4.53
C LYS A 21 -20.53 10.30 4.86
N THR A 22 -20.72 9.01 4.55
CA THR A 22 -19.69 7.98 4.72
C THR A 22 -18.51 8.19 3.77
N ALA A 23 -18.76 8.55 2.51
CA ALA A 23 -17.72 8.81 1.52
C ALA A 23 -16.84 10.02 1.90
N VAL A 24 -17.45 11.12 2.38
CA VAL A 24 -16.72 12.30 2.86
C VAL A 24 -15.85 11.99 4.07
N ARG A 25 -16.37 11.22 5.04
CA ARG A 25 -15.59 10.75 6.20
C ARG A 25 -14.44 9.82 5.77
N GLY A 26 -14.72 8.87 4.88
CA GLY A 26 -13.74 7.95 4.34
C GLY A 26 -12.62 8.67 3.56
N HIS A 27 -12.97 9.70 2.79
CA HIS A 27 -11.99 10.53 2.09
C HIS A 27 -11.03 11.20 3.07
N LYS A 28 -11.53 11.81 4.15
CA LYS A 28 -10.67 12.43 5.18
C LYS A 28 -9.72 11.40 5.82
N LEU A 29 -10.25 10.26 6.26
CA LEU A 29 -9.46 9.21 6.91
C LEU A 29 -8.38 8.62 5.98
N LEU A 30 -8.70 8.41 4.70
CA LEU A 30 -7.73 7.89 3.73
C LEU A 30 -6.67 8.93 3.37
N LYS A 31 -7.02 10.22 3.36
CA LYS A 31 -6.07 11.31 3.18
C LYS A 31 -5.08 11.35 4.35
N ASP A 32 -5.57 11.30 5.59
CA ASP A 32 -4.73 11.27 6.80
C ASP A 32 -3.82 10.03 6.81
N LYS A 33 -4.35 8.84 6.48
CA LYS A 33 -3.56 7.60 6.33
C LYS A 33 -2.44 7.75 5.30
N ARG A 34 -2.76 8.33 4.14
CA ARG A 34 -1.78 8.54 3.06
C ARG A 34 -0.65 9.45 3.51
N ASP A 35 -0.98 10.56 4.17
CA ASP A 35 0.01 11.57 4.54
C ASP A 35 0.98 11.01 5.61
N GLU A 36 0.49 10.20 6.55
CA GLU A 36 1.35 9.51 7.53
C GLU A 36 2.17 8.37 6.89
N LEU A 37 1.59 7.59 5.96
CA LEU A 37 2.35 6.60 5.18
C LEU A 37 3.49 7.25 4.38
N MET A 38 3.23 8.42 3.78
CA MET A 38 4.23 9.18 3.03
C MET A 38 5.39 9.63 3.93
N ARG A 39 5.10 10.07 5.16
CA ARG A 39 6.14 10.45 6.12
C ARG A 39 7.07 9.28 6.42
N GLN A 40 6.50 8.14 6.83
CA GLN A 40 7.28 6.94 7.15
C GLN A 40 8.05 6.39 5.94
N TYR A 41 7.45 6.46 4.75
CA TYR A 41 8.11 6.08 3.51
C TYR A 41 9.35 6.95 3.22
N LEU A 42 9.26 8.27 3.39
CA LEU A 42 10.39 9.16 3.17
C LEU A 42 11.55 8.90 4.14
N ASP A 43 11.24 8.58 5.39
CA ASP A 43 12.26 8.24 6.39
C ASP A 43 12.97 6.93 6.02
N LEU A 44 12.21 5.91 5.60
CA LEU A 44 12.77 4.64 5.15
C LEU A 44 13.59 4.76 3.86
N VAL A 45 13.18 5.61 2.91
CA VAL A 45 13.95 5.85 1.68
C VAL A 45 15.31 6.47 1.99
N ARG A 46 15.39 7.36 2.98
CA ARG A 46 16.66 7.96 3.42
C ARG A 46 17.57 6.91 4.05
N GLU A 47 17.03 6.08 4.93
CA GLU A 47 17.77 4.97 5.56
C GLU A 47 18.25 3.97 4.49
N ASN A 48 17.38 3.62 3.55
CA ASN A 48 17.70 2.72 2.45
C ASN A 48 18.85 3.24 1.59
N MET A 49 18.83 4.53 1.22
CA MET A 49 19.90 5.13 0.44
C MET A 49 21.24 5.10 1.18
N ALA A 50 21.25 5.38 2.49
CA ALA A 50 22.45 5.32 3.31
C ALA A 50 23.00 3.89 3.42
N LEU A 51 22.14 2.90 3.67
CA LEU A 51 22.52 1.49 3.70
C LEU A 51 23.04 1.01 2.35
N ARG A 52 22.41 1.44 1.25
CA ARG A 52 22.79 1.05 -0.09
C ARG A 52 24.19 1.53 -0.45
N LEU A 53 24.51 2.79 -0.16
CA LEU A 53 25.86 3.32 -0.37
C LEU A 53 26.91 2.54 0.45
N LYS A 54 26.59 2.22 1.71
CA LYS A 54 27.48 1.46 2.59
C LYS A 54 27.74 0.04 2.07
N VAL A 55 26.68 -0.67 1.67
CA VAL A 55 26.78 -2.03 1.12
C VAL A 55 27.51 -2.03 -0.23
N GLU A 56 27.25 -1.06 -1.11
CA GLU A 56 27.96 -0.95 -2.40
C GLU A 56 29.47 -0.70 -2.20
N GLU A 57 29.84 0.16 -1.26
CA GLU A 57 31.25 0.37 -0.90
C GLU A 57 31.88 -0.89 -0.29
N GLY A 58 31.16 -1.55 0.62
CA GLY A 58 31.59 -2.83 1.21
C GLY A 58 31.86 -3.87 0.13
N ILE A 59 30.89 -4.13 -0.75
CA ILE A 59 31.01 -5.13 -1.82
C ILE A 59 32.17 -4.79 -2.75
N LYS A 60 32.37 -3.50 -3.07
CA LYS A 60 33.50 -3.06 -3.89
C LYS A 60 34.84 -3.37 -3.24
N ASN A 61 34.96 -3.16 -1.93
CA ASN A 61 36.18 -3.47 -1.18
C ASN A 61 36.40 -4.99 -1.07
N ALA A 62 35.36 -5.76 -0.79
CA ALA A 62 35.44 -7.21 -0.74
C ALA A 62 35.85 -7.81 -2.10
N ASN A 63 35.29 -7.32 -3.19
CA ASN A 63 35.65 -7.74 -4.55
C ASN A 63 37.10 -7.39 -4.91
N ARG A 64 37.60 -6.22 -4.47
CA ARG A 64 39.02 -5.85 -4.66
C ARG A 64 39.94 -6.83 -3.93
N ASN A 65 39.66 -7.11 -2.67
CA ASN A 65 40.44 -8.06 -1.87
C ASN A 65 40.40 -9.45 -2.48
N PHE A 66 39.24 -9.89 -2.98
CA PHE A 66 39.09 -11.18 -3.64
C PHE A 66 39.89 -11.28 -4.95
N VAL A 67 39.93 -10.20 -5.75
CA VAL A 67 40.76 -10.16 -6.97
C VAL A 67 42.25 -10.25 -6.65
N ILE A 68 42.70 -9.59 -5.57
CA ILE A 68 44.10 -9.66 -5.11
C ILE A 68 44.42 -11.09 -4.65
N ALA A 69 43.54 -11.70 -3.85
CA ALA A 69 43.69 -13.09 -3.41
C ALA A 69 43.74 -14.07 -4.60
N LYS A 70 42.89 -13.87 -5.61
CA LYS A 70 42.90 -14.67 -6.85
C LYS A 70 44.19 -14.49 -7.65
N ALA A 71 44.79 -13.31 -7.65
CA ALA A 71 46.07 -13.06 -8.33
C ALA A 71 47.26 -13.72 -7.61
N GLY A 72 47.20 -13.82 -6.27
CA GLY A 72 48.25 -14.44 -5.44
C GLY A 72 48.19 -15.98 -5.36
N MET A 73 47.09 -16.61 -5.80
CA MET A 73 46.87 -18.05 -5.67
C MET A 73 46.55 -18.72 -7.01
N SER A 74 46.81 -20.03 -7.11
CA SER A 74 46.34 -20.79 -8.27
C SER A 74 44.82 -20.96 -8.24
N GLU A 75 44.17 -20.89 -9.40
CA GLU A 75 42.71 -21.00 -9.50
C GLU A 75 42.18 -22.34 -8.96
N GLN A 76 42.95 -23.42 -9.14
CA GLN A 76 42.64 -24.75 -8.64
C GLN A 76 42.62 -24.77 -7.10
N THR A 77 43.64 -24.18 -6.46
CA THR A 77 43.73 -24.10 -5.00
C THR A 77 42.58 -23.28 -4.40
N LEU A 78 42.24 -22.15 -5.02
CA LEU A 78 41.12 -21.31 -4.60
C LEU A 78 39.78 -22.07 -4.67
N HIS A 79 39.54 -22.77 -5.78
CA HIS A 79 38.32 -23.54 -5.98
C HIS A 79 38.20 -24.67 -4.96
N THR A 80 39.28 -25.41 -4.70
CA THR A 80 39.30 -26.48 -3.69
C THR A 80 39.05 -25.93 -2.28
N ALA A 81 39.60 -24.76 -1.95
CA ALA A 81 39.43 -24.13 -0.63
C ALA A 81 37.97 -23.71 -0.35
N LEU A 82 37.23 -23.28 -1.36
CA LEU A 82 35.84 -22.81 -1.24
C LEU A 82 34.79 -23.90 -1.49
N MET A 83 35.18 -25.10 -1.89
CA MET A 83 34.27 -26.16 -2.32
C MET A 83 33.38 -26.71 -1.19
N ALA A 84 33.86 -26.69 0.06
CA ALA A 84 33.17 -27.28 1.20
C ALA A 84 33.03 -26.27 2.34
N PRO A 85 31.93 -25.48 2.39
CA PRO A 85 31.73 -24.51 3.46
C PRO A 85 31.51 -25.19 4.81
N LYS A 86 32.21 -24.72 5.86
CA LYS A 86 32.01 -25.18 7.24
C LYS A 86 30.82 -24.50 7.93
N GLN A 87 30.42 -23.32 7.48
CA GLN A 87 29.35 -22.54 8.08
C GLN A 87 28.13 -22.50 7.15
N GLU A 88 26.97 -22.85 7.68
CA GLU A 88 25.68 -22.67 7.02
C GLU A 88 24.93 -21.50 7.66
N VAL A 89 24.28 -20.68 6.83
CA VAL A 89 23.45 -19.55 7.25
C VAL A 89 22.00 -19.88 6.97
N TYR A 90 21.19 -19.94 8.02
CA TYR A 90 19.75 -20.10 7.94
C TYR A 90 19.09 -18.74 8.07
N LEU A 91 18.08 -18.48 7.24
CA LEU A 91 17.33 -17.23 7.25
C LEU A 91 15.88 -17.51 7.66
N GLU A 92 15.47 -16.90 8.78
CA GLU A 92 14.09 -16.92 9.28
C GLU A 92 13.39 -15.63 8.87
N CYS A 93 12.25 -15.77 8.18
CA CYS A 93 11.44 -14.66 7.72
C CYS A 93 10.28 -14.40 8.69
N GLY A 94 10.36 -13.30 9.44
CA GLY A 94 9.25 -12.74 10.21
C GLY A 94 8.42 -11.75 9.40
N ARG A 95 7.33 -11.25 10.01
CA ARG A 95 6.51 -10.16 9.45
C ARG A 95 6.23 -9.13 10.55
N LYS A 96 6.34 -7.85 10.21
CA LYS A 96 5.99 -6.71 11.06
C LYS A 96 4.93 -5.87 10.35
N ASN A 97 3.84 -5.54 11.04
CA ASN A 97 2.80 -4.71 10.47
C ASN A 97 3.08 -3.23 10.76
N VAL A 98 3.06 -2.40 9.71
CA VAL A 98 3.12 -0.94 9.81
C VAL A 98 1.93 -0.38 9.04
N MET A 99 0.92 0.12 9.76
CA MET A 99 -0.29 0.75 9.19
C MET A 99 -0.98 -0.07 8.09
N SER A 100 -1.14 -1.38 8.35
CA SER A 100 -1.73 -2.38 7.43
C SER A 100 -0.84 -2.79 6.25
N VAL A 101 0.45 -2.43 6.27
CA VAL A 101 1.46 -2.99 5.37
C VAL A 101 2.27 -4.02 6.15
N ASP A 102 2.27 -5.26 5.69
CA ASP A 102 3.12 -6.31 6.25
C ASP A 102 4.51 -6.24 5.63
N ILE A 103 5.50 -5.90 6.45
CA ILE A 103 6.90 -5.79 6.08
C ILE A 103 7.60 -7.09 6.51
N PRO A 104 8.37 -7.75 5.64
CA PRO A 104 9.18 -8.89 6.05
C PRO A 104 10.29 -8.43 7.00
N VAL A 105 10.64 -9.23 8.01
CA VAL A 105 11.80 -8.99 8.88
C VAL A 105 12.70 -10.20 8.76
N PHE A 106 13.99 -9.99 8.50
CA PHE A 106 14.92 -11.10 8.34
C PHE A 106 15.77 -11.30 9.59
N GLN A 107 15.77 -12.52 10.11
CA GLN A 107 16.69 -12.95 11.17
C GLN A 107 17.57 -14.06 10.61
N TYR A 108 18.88 -13.93 10.76
CA TYR A 108 19.80 -14.99 10.35
C TYR A 108 20.31 -15.76 11.58
N LYS A 109 20.46 -17.07 11.42
CA LYS A 109 21.07 -17.98 12.38
C LYS A 109 22.22 -18.69 11.70
N THR A 110 23.35 -18.77 12.37
CA THR A 110 24.49 -19.58 11.93
C THR A 110 24.43 -20.95 12.59
N ARG A 111 24.92 -21.97 11.88
CA ARG A 111 24.99 -23.35 12.40
C ARG A 111 25.88 -23.46 13.64
N THR A 112 27.03 -22.80 13.62
CA THR A 112 27.92 -22.67 14.80
C THR A 112 27.96 -21.22 15.28
N ALA A 113 28.09 -21.01 16.60
CA ALA A 113 28.31 -19.70 17.20
C ALA A 113 29.76 -19.20 17.09
N ASP A 114 30.66 -20.06 16.60
CA ASP A 114 32.09 -19.76 16.51
C ASP A 114 32.39 -18.90 15.27
N ALA A 115 32.98 -17.72 15.49
CA ALA A 115 33.27 -16.78 14.41
C ALA A 115 34.41 -17.26 13.50
N ASN A 116 35.21 -18.23 13.96
CA ASN A 116 36.32 -18.79 13.19
C ASN A 116 35.89 -19.86 12.19
N ASP A 117 34.66 -20.39 12.28
CA ASP A 117 34.12 -21.39 11.34
C ASP A 117 33.80 -20.81 9.96
N ILE A 118 33.97 -19.51 9.77
CA ILE A 118 33.88 -18.83 8.48
C ILE A 118 34.97 -19.34 7.52
N TYR A 119 36.16 -19.71 8.03
CA TYR A 119 37.26 -20.22 7.24
C TYR A 119 37.16 -21.73 7.05
N SER A 120 36.86 -22.14 5.82
CA SER A 120 36.60 -23.53 5.48
C SER A 120 37.85 -24.33 5.10
N TYR A 121 38.98 -23.65 4.96
CA TYR A 121 40.25 -24.17 4.46
C TYR A 121 41.37 -24.06 5.49
N GLY A 122 42.51 -24.74 5.24
CA GLY A 122 43.67 -24.74 6.14
C GLY A 122 44.79 -23.80 5.68
N PHE A 123 45.68 -23.43 6.60
CA PHE A 123 46.77 -22.46 6.40
C PHE A 123 47.87 -22.86 5.40
N ALA A 124 47.95 -24.13 5.01
CA ALA A 124 49.10 -24.66 4.24
C ALA A 124 49.17 -24.15 2.80
N PHE A 125 48.03 -23.81 2.18
CA PHE A 125 47.95 -23.42 0.78
C PHE A 125 47.07 -22.18 0.55
N THR A 126 46.73 -21.46 1.62
CA THR A 126 45.84 -20.30 1.57
C THR A 126 46.61 -19.04 1.94
N SER A 127 46.30 -17.95 1.23
CA SER A 127 46.92 -16.64 1.48
C SER A 127 46.10 -15.86 2.51
N ASN A 128 46.75 -15.00 3.28
CA ASN A 128 46.07 -14.08 4.19
C ASN A 128 45.08 -13.16 3.44
N ASP A 129 45.37 -12.83 2.17
CA ASP A 129 44.48 -12.04 1.33
C ASP A 129 43.12 -12.73 1.08
N LEU A 130 43.11 -14.07 1.04
CA LEU A 130 41.87 -14.85 0.93
C LEU A 130 41.04 -14.76 2.21
N ASP A 131 41.70 -14.79 3.38
CA ASP A 131 41.03 -14.64 4.67
C ASP A 131 40.39 -13.26 4.80
N ASP A 132 41.12 -12.22 4.44
CA ASP A 132 40.62 -10.84 4.43
C ASP A 132 39.44 -10.67 3.46
N ALA A 133 39.48 -11.33 2.29
CA ALA A 133 38.38 -11.32 1.34
C ALA A 133 37.13 -12.01 1.92
N VAL A 134 37.26 -13.22 2.47
CA VAL A 134 36.13 -13.97 3.06
C VAL A 134 35.54 -13.21 4.26
N LYS A 135 36.39 -12.67 5.13
CA LYS A 135 35.97 -11.87 6.28
C LYS A 135 35.20 -10.61 5.85
N SER A 136 35.72 -9.87 4.89
CA SER A 136 35.04 -8.67 4.38
C SER A 136 33.65 -8.99 3.83
N LEU A 137 33.48 -10.13 3.15
CA LEU A 137 32.18 -10.58 2.65
C LEU A 137 31.22 -10.97 3.79
N ALA A 138 31.74 -11.65 4.82
CA ALA A 138 30.97 -12.03 6.00
C ALA A 138 30.49 -10.82 6.81
N ASP A 139 31.33 -9.78 6.95
CA ASP A 139 30.99 -8.55 7.66
C ASP A 139 29.89 -7.73 6.94
N ILE A 140 29.80 -7.83 5.61
CA ILE A 140 28.78 -7.12 4.80
C ILE A 140 27.44 -7.86 4.81
N LEU A 141 27.44 -9.19 4.99
CA LEU A 141 26.23 -10.01 4.89
C LEU A 141 25.07 -9.52 5.79
N PRO A 142 25.28 -9.14 7.07
CA PRO A 142 24.23 -8.57 7.91
C PRO A 142 23.66 -7.25 7.36
N GLU A 143 24.52 -6.41 6.77
CA GLU A 143 24.10 -5.13 6.18
C GLU A 143 23.32 -5.34 4.89
N MET A 144 23.71 -6.32 4.09
CA MET A 144 22.99 -6.73 2.89
C MET A 144 21.59 -7.29 3.22
N LEU A 145 21.47 -8.08 4.30
CA LEU A 145 20.17 -8.56 4.78
C LEU A 145 19.27 -7.40 5.21
N LYS A 146 19.79 -6.44 5.98
CA LYS A 146 19.05 -5.22 6.37
C LYS A 146 18.66 -4.36 5.17
N LEU A 147 19.55 -4.23 4.18
CA LEU A 147 19.24 -3.53 2.94
C LEU A 147 18.07 -4.21 2.22
N SER A 148 18.11 -5.54 2.08
CA SER A 148 17.03 -6.30 1.44
C SER A 148 15.68 -6.17 2.16
N GLU A 149 15.69 -6.12 3.50
CA GLU A 149 14.51 -5.84 4.32
C GLU A 149 13.95 -4.44 4.03
N THR A 150 14.80 -3.41 4.13
CA THR A 150 14.37 -2.02 3.94
C THR A 150 13.92 -1.73 2.50
N GLU A 151 14.59 -2.30 1.49
CA GLU A 151 14.18 -2.19 0.09
C GLU A 151 12.80 -2.81 -0.11
N LYS A 152 12.59 -4.01 0.45
CA LYS A 152 11.30 -4.68 0.31
C LYS A 152 10.19 -3.93 1.04
N ALA A 153 10.49 -3.37 2.21
CA ALA A 153 9.60 -2.48 2.94
C ALA A 153 9.19 -1.27 2.09
N CYS A 154 10.16 -0.58 1.50
CA CYS A 154 9.93 0.58 0.64
C CYS A 154 9.03 0.23 -0.57
N GLN A 155 9.28 -0.89 -1.24
CA GLN A 155 8.46 -1.35 -2.36
C GLN A 155 7.00 -1.59 -1.95
N LEU A 156 6.78 -2.28 -0.83
CA LEU A 156 5.44 -2.59 -0.34
C LEU A 156 4.69 -1.34 0.12
N MET A 157 5.37 -0.41 0.79
CA MET A 157 4.80 0.87 1.18
C MET A 157 4.42 1.72 -0.03
N ALA A 158 5.31 1.83 -1.03
CA ALA A 158 5.02 2.58 -2.25
C ALA A 158 3.77 2.04 -2.96
N ALA A 159 3.63 0.71 -3.06
CA ALA A 159 2.45 0.09 -3.64
C ALA A 159 1.15 0.41 -2.85
N GLU A 160 1.21 0.42 -1.52
CA GLU A 160 0.05 0.76 -0.69
C GLU A 160 -0.30 2.26 -0.74
N ILE A 161 0.71 3.13 -0.80
CA ILE A 161 0.53 4.58 -1.00
C ILE A 161 -0.17 4.84 -2.33
N GLU A 162 0.26 4.19 -3.42
CA GLU A 162 -0.40 4.33 -4.72
C GLU A 162 -1.86 3.88 -4.68
N LYS A 163 -2.15 2.72 -4.06
CA LYS A 163 -3.52 2.23 -3.89
C LYS A 163 -4.37 3.23 -3.11
N THR A 164 -3.83 3.78 -2.03
CA THR A 164 -4.51 4.77 -1.19
C THR A 164 -4.75 6.06 -1.97
N ARG A 165 -3.76 6.55 -2.74
CA ARG A 165 -3.90 7.73 -3.61
C ARG A 165 -5.00 7.53 -4.65
N ARG A 166 -5.02 6.38 -5.33
CA ARG A 166 -6.07 6.07 -6.32
C ARG A 166 -7.46 6.04 -5.67
N ARG A 167 -7.59 5.49 -4.46
CA ARG A 167 -8.86 5.46 -3.71
C ARG A 167 -9.33 6.86 -3.28
N VAL A 168 -8.42 7.70 -2.79
CA VAL A 168 -8.72 9.10 -2.43
C VAL A 168 -9.21 9.86 -3.66
N ASN A 169 -8.49 9.79 -4.78
CA ASN A 169 -8.86 10.47 -6.01
C ASN A 169 -10.20 9.96 -6.58
N ALA A 170 -10.47 8.66 -6.50
CA ALA A 170 -11.75 8.09 -6.92
C ALA A 170 -12.91 8.62 -6.06
N LEU A 171 -12.69 8.77 -4.75
CA LEU A 171 -13.71 9.36 -3.87
C LEU A 171 -13.94 10.84 -4.19
N GLU A 172 -12.86 11.62 -4.36
CA GLU A 172 -12.90 13.06 -4.56
C GLU A 172 -13.51 13.46 -5.92
N HIS A 173 -13.08 12.81 -7.01
CA HIS A 173 -13.44 13.24 -8.36
C HIS A 173 -14.56 12.42 -9.01
N VAL A 174 -14.87 11.23 -8.50
CA VAL A 174 -15.88 10.34 -9.12
C VAL A 174 -17.06 10.11 -8.17
N VAL A 175 -16.82 9.49 -7.01
CA VAL A 175 -17.90 8.99 -6.16
C VAL A 175 -18.67 10.12 -5.49
N ILE A 176 -17.99 11.12 -4.92
CA ILE A 176 -18.64 12.25 -4.24
C ILE A 176 -19.48 13.07 -5.24
N PRO A 177 -18.91 13.57 -6.36
CA PRO A 177 -19.68 14.36 -7.33
C PRO A 177 -20.86 13.59 -7.94
N GLN A 178 -20.66 12.31 -8.29
CA GLN A 178 -21.73 11.48 -8.85
C GLN A 178 -22.86 11.24 -7.83
N THR A 179 -22.52 11.06 -6.55
CA THR A 179 -23.52 10.89 -5.48
C THR A 179 -24.30 12.19 -5.26
N GLU A 180 -23.64 13.35 -5.30
CA GLU A 180 -24.29 14.67 -5.20
C GLU A 180 -25.23 14.94 -6.38
N GLN A 181 -24.80 14.63 -7.61
CA GLN A 181 -25.64 14.74 -8.81
C GLN A 181 -26.88 13.84 -8.71
N ASN A 182 -26.71 12.60 -8.25
CA ASN A 182 -27.82 11.67 -8.06
C ASN A 182 -28.80 12.15 -6.97
N ILE A 183 -28.29 12.72 -5.86
CA ILE A 183 -29.13 13.31 -4.82
C ILE A 183 -29.95 14.46 -5.42
N ARG A 184 -29.30 15.38 -6.15
CA ARG A 184 -29.98 16.51 -6.80
C ARG A 184 -31.05 16.05 -7.78
N TYR A 185 -30.76 15.03 -8.58
CA TYR A 185 -31.71 14.44 -9.53
C TYR A 185 -32.95 13.86 -8.83
N ILE A 186 -32.75 13.06 -7.77
CA ILE A 186 -33.88 12.45 -7.05
C ILE A 186 -34.70 13.52 -6.33
N THR A 187 -34.07 14.51 -5.71
CA THR A 187 -34.78 15.63 -5.08
C THR A 187 -35.67 16.35 -6.09
N MET A 188 -35.11 16.73 -7.25
CA MET A 188 -35.88 17.41 -8.31
C MET A 188 -37.06 16.57 -8.81
N LYS A 189 -36.91 15.25 -8.94
CA LYS A 189 -38.00 14.35 -9.36
C LYS A 189 -39.07 14.16 -8.29
N LEU A 190 -38.69 14.12 -7.00
CA LEU A 190 -39.65 14.03 -5.91
C LEU A 190 -40.45 15.32 -5.78
N ASP A 191 -39.80 16.48 -5.87
CA ASP A 191 -40.45 17.78 -5.81
C ASP A 191 -41.46 17.96 -6.96
N GLU A 192 -41.11 17.54 -8.17
CA GLU A 192 -42.01 17.58 -9.33
C GLU A 192 -43.22 16.64 -9.15
N ASN A 193 -42.99 15.43 -8.61
CA ASN A 193 -44.07 14.49 -8.32
C ASN A 193 -45.01 15.05 -7.24
N GLU A 194 -44.49 15.66 -6.17
CA GLU A 194 -45.27 16.31 -5.12
C GLU A 194 -46.08 17.51 -5.65
N ARG A 195 -45.48 18.30 -6.54
CA ARG A 195 -46.19 19.39 -7.22
C ARG A 195 -47.34 18.86 -8.08
N SER A 196 -47.11 17.78 -8.83
CA SER A 196 -48.12 17.17 -9.69
C SER A 196 -49.31 16.58 -8.90
N THR A 197 -49.04 15.97 -7.74
CA THR A 197 -50.08 15.42 -6.86
C THR A 197 -50.86 16.53 -6.16
N GLN A 198 -50.21 17.61 -5.73
CA GLN A 198 -50.88 18.77 -5.16
C GLN A 198 -51.84 19.43 -6.15
N ILE A 199 -51.41 19.64 -7.40
CA ILE A 199 -52.28 20.18 -8.46
C ILE A 199 -53.47 19.26 -8.72
N ARG A 200 -53.25 17.94 -8.74
CA ARG A 200 -54.33 16.96 -8.91
C ARG A 200 -55.37 17.03 -7.78
N LEU A 201 -54.91 17.14 -6.53
CA LEU A 201 -55.79 17.28 -5.36
C LEU A 201 -56.59 18.58 -5.39
N MET A 202 -55.98 19.69 -5.81
CA MET A 202 -56.69 20.97 -5.99
C MET A 202 -57.81 20.84 -7.03
N LYS A 203 -57.53 20.27 -8.21
CA LYS A 203 -58.55 20.04 -9.25
C LYS A 203 -59.69 19.14 -8.77
N VAL A 204 -59.40 18.06 -8.04
CA VAL A 204 -60.43 17.17 -7.49
C VAL A 204 -61.32 17.90 -6.47
N LYS A 205 -60.71 18.72 -5.61
CA LYS A 205 -61.46 19.56 -4.67
C LYS A 205 -62.36 20.56 -5.39
N ASP A 206 -61.86 21.20 -6.44
CA ASP A 206 -62.63 22.18 -7.23
C ASP A 206 -63.84 21.52 -7.90
N MET A 207 -63.65 20.34 -8.51
CA MET A 207 -64.76 19.56 -9.10
C MET A 207 -65.81 19.16 -8.04
N MET A 208 -65.39 18.72 -6.85
CA MET A 208 -66.34 18.38 -5.76
C MET A 208 -67.12 19.61 -5.26
N LEU A 209 -66.48 20.79 -5.20
CA LEU A 209 -67.16 22.03 -4.83
C LEU A 209 -68.18 22.47 -5.89
N GLU A 210 -67.88 22.26 -7.17
CA GLU A 210 -68.83 22.49 -8.27
C GLU A 210 -70.04 21.55 -8.18
N GLU A 211 -69.83 20.25 -7.94
CA GLU A 211 -70.92 19.29 -7.75
C GLU A 211 -71.82 19.62 -6.55
N VAL A 212 -71.25 20.08 -5.44
CA VAL A 212 -72.02 20.52 -4.28
C VAL A 212 -72.84 21.77 -4.60
N ARG A 213 -72.26 22.73 -5.33
CA ARG A 213 -72.96 23.94 -5.79
C ARG A 213 -74.12 23.60 -6.74
N GLU A 214 -73.91 22.70 -7.68
CA GLU A 214 -74.94 22.20 -8.60
C GLU A 214 -76.10 21.53 -7.84
N LYS A 215 -75.79 20.65 -6.87
CA LYS A 215 -76.81 19.98 -6.05
C LYS A 215 -77.59 20.95 -5.16
N SER A 216 -76.93 21.95 -4.58
CA SER A 216 -77.60 22.99 -3.79
C SER A 216 -78.55 23.87 -4.62
N LYS A 217 -78.29 24.04 -5.92
CA LYS A 217 -79.17 24.75 -6.85
C LYS A 217 -80.36 23.91 -7.33
N GLN A 218 -80.30 22.58 -7.24
CA GLN A 218 -81.39 21.68 -7.63
C GLN A 218 -82.36 21.35 -6.47
N GLN A 219 -82.01 21.69 -5.23
CA GLN A 219 -82.82 21.41 -4.03
C GLN A 219 -83.52 22.64 -3.43
N GLY A 220 -83.32 23.84 -4.00
CA GLY A 220 -84.06 25.06 -3.65
C GLY A 220 -84.95 25.49 -4.79
#